data_AF-A0A835YLJ5-F1
#
_entry.id   AF-A0A835YLJ5-F1
#
_cell.length_a   1.000
_cell.length_b   1.000
_cell.length_c   1.000
_cell.angle_alpha   90.00
_cell.angle_beta   90.00
_cell.angle_gamma   90.00
#
_symmetry.space_group_name_H-M   'P 1'
#
loop_
_entity.id
_entity.type
_entity.pdbx_description
1 polymer ?
#
loop_
_entity_poly.entity_id
_entity_poly.type
_entity_poly.pdbx_seq_one_letter_code
_entity_poly.pdbx_strand_id
1 'polypeptide(L)'
;MAAIKLTPAEEDAIIKQRYLTQMTVPKGNLPLKVLTKKLLQLLDQLDKGGDASAEQEVARLYKEFLREAGQTELHARKLNAIIEANKREQGSYTQKQQELEEAIEQTKREIEDKKQELARAKLVLGQNEQYEVLRHHIMENPSREVTQAAVDSELKLMAEAKVEGGRIAQLMERRRKQFSLLFYVIEELQRTADGGPEELAGVDGMEVDA
;
A
#
# COMPACT_ATOMS: atom_id res chain seq x y z
N MET A 1 -35.99 -54.89 -33.77
CA MET A 1 -36.24 -53.55 -33.20
C MET A 1 -35.00 -52.71 -33.41
N ALA A 2 -35.11 -51.59 -34.13
CA ALA A 2 -33.99 -50.69 -34.35
C ALA A 2 -33.57 -50.08 -33.01
N ALA A 3 -32.29 -50.21 -32.65
CA ALA A 3 -31.73 -49.55 -31.49
C ALA A 3 -31.78 -48.03 -31.73
N ILE A 4 -32.64 -47.34 -30.97
CA ILE A 4 -32.65 -45.88 -30.91
C ILE A 4 -31.28 -45.47 -30.36
N LYS A 5 -30.43 -44.89 -31.21
CA LYS A 5 -29.16 -44.33 -30.79
C LYS A 5 -29.46 -42.99 -30.12
N LEU A 6 -29.26 -42.92 -28.81
CA LEU A 6 -29.35 -41.66 -28.08
C LEU A 6 -28.12 -40.79 -28.41
N THR A 7 -28.32 -39.48 -28.37
CA THR A 7 -27.22 -38.53 -28.49
C THR A 7 -26.42 -38.49 -27.19
N PRO A 8 -25.13 -38.12 -27.23
CA PRO A 8 -24.30 -38.03 -26.02
C PRO A 8 -24.89 -37.12 -24.95
N ALA A 9 -25.59 -36.05 -25.33
CA ALA A 9 -26.25 -35.13 -24.39
C ALA A 9 -27.46 -35.77 -23.69
N GLU A 10 -28.23 -36.59 -24.40
CA GLU A 10 -29.34 -37.34 -23.82
C GLU A 10 -28.84 -38.47 -22.91
N GLU A 11 -27.74 -39.13 -23.28
CA GLU A 11 -27.08 -40.12 -22.42
C GLU A 11 -26.57 -39.48 -21.14
N ASP A 12 -25.94 -38.30 -21.23
CA ASP A 12 -25.40 -37.57 -20.09
C ASP A 12 -26.51 -37.05 -19.17
N ALA A 13 -27.65 -36.64 -19.73
CA ALA A 13 -28.84 -36.28 -18.97
C ALA A 13 -29.44 -37.49 -18.23
N ILE A 14 -29.52 -38.66 -18.89
CA ILE A 14 -29.98 -39.91 -18.27
C ILE A 14 -29.02 -40.36 -17.16
N ILE A 15 -27.71 -40.25 -17.38
CA ILE A 15 -26.69 -40.60 -16.40
C ILE A 15 -26.79 -39.67 -15.20
N LYS A 16 -26.88 -38.35 -15.40
CA LYS A 16 -27.09 -37.37 -14.33
C LYS A 16 -28.37 -37.65 -13.57
N GLN A 17 -29.47 -37.93 -14.26
CA GLN A 17 -30.75 -38.25 -13.63
C GLN A 17 -30.68 -39.56 -12.82
N ARG A 18 -29.98 -40.59 -13.31
CA ARG A 18 -29.70 -41.83 -12.55
C ARG A 18 -28.83 -41.60 -11.33
N TYR A 19 -27.84 -40.71 -11.43
CA TYR A 19 -26.93 -40.36 -10.34
C TYR A 19 -27.64 -39.52 -9.26
N LEU A 20 -28.40 -38.50 -9.68
CA LEU A 20 -29.18 -37.60 -8.81
C LEU A 20 -30.30 -38.32 -8.05
N THR A 21 -30.93 -39.31 -8.67
CA THR A 21 -32.00 -40.10 -8.02
C THR A 21 -31.47 -41.17 -7.08
N GLN A 22 -30.15 -41.35 -6.94
CA GLN A 22 -29.53 -42.49 -6.25
C GLN A 22 -30.27 -43.80 -6.55
N MET A 23 -30.72 -44.00 -7.79
CA MET A 23 -31.10 -45.32 -8.26
C MET A 23 -29.84 -46.07 -8.68
N THR A 24 -28.82 -46.11 -7.81
CA THR A 24 -28.09 -47.36 -7.61
C THR A 24 -29.12 -48.34 -7.10
N VAL A 25 -29.85 -48.96 -8.03
CA VAL A 25 -30.69 -50.11 -7.75
C VAL A 25 -29.80 -51.10 -6.99
N PRO A 26 -29.99 -51.33 -5.68
CA PRO A 26 -29.23 -52.35 -4.99
C PRO A 26 -29.88 -53.66 -5.41
N LYS A 27 -29.53 -54.19 -6.59
CA LYS A 27 -29.94 -55.51 -7.08
C LYS A 27 -31.43 -55.85 -6.82
N GLY A 28 -32.33 -54.88 -6.99
CA GLY A 28 -33.76 -55.01 -6.66
C GLY A 28 -34.65 -54.62 -7.82
N ASN A 29 -35.83 -55.24 -7.93
CA ASN A 29 -36.83 -54.81 -8.90
C ASN A 29 -37.37 -53.41 -8.53
N LEU A 30 -37.62 -52.56 -9.53
CA LEU A 30 -38.25 -51.24 -9.32
C LEU A 30 -39.56 -51.39 -8.54
N PRO A 31 -39.83 -50.60 -7.48
CA PRO A 31 -41.05 -50.75 -6.67
C PRO A 31 -42.34 -50.76 -7.50
N LEU A 32 -42.47 -49.82 -8.45
CA LEU A 32 -43.62 -49.78 -9.37
C LEU A 32 -43.71 -51.04 -10.25
N LYS A 33 -42.57 -51.58 -10.71
CA LYS A 33 -42.55 -52.80 -11.53
C LYS A 33 -43.00 -54.03 -10.73
N VAL A 34 -42.63 -54.12 -9.45
CA VAL A 34 -43.09 -55.18 -8.55
C VAL A 34 -44.59 -55.04 -8.30
N LEU A 35 -45.06 -53.83 -8.01
CA LEU A 35 -46.47 -53.53 -7.80
C LEU A 35 -47.33 -53.87 -9.01
N THR A 36 -46.92 -53.47 -10.22
CA THR A 36 -47.60 -53.81 -11.48
C THR A 36 -47.64 -55.32 -11.70
N LYS A 37 -46.53 -56.03 -11.41
CA LYS A 37 -46.50 -57.49 -11.55
C LYS A 37 -47.48 -58.16 -10.58
N LYS A 38 -47.58 -57.68 -9.33
CA LYS A 38 -48.53 -58.19 -8.33
C LYS A 38 -49.99 -57.90 -8.71
N LEU A 39 -50.26 -56.73 -9.28
CA LEU A 39 -51.58 -56.40 -9.83
C LEU A 39 -51.97 -57.33 -10.97
N LEU A 40 -51.07 -57.55 -11.94
CA LEU A 40 -51.33 -58.44 -13.07
C LEU A 40 -51.53 -59.89 -12.62
N GLN A 41 -50.79 -60.35 -11.61
CA GLN A 41 -51.01 -61.69 -11.00
C GLN A 41 -52.38 -61.82 -10.35
N LEU A 42 -52.86 -60.77 -9.68
CA LEU A 42 -54.19 -60.74 -9.09
C LEU A 42 -55.29 -60.78 -10.17
N LEU A 43 -55.15 -59.99 -11.23
CA LEU A 43 -56.11 -59.94 -12.34
C LEU A 43 -56.17 -61.28 -13.09
N ASP A 44 -55.02 -61.87 -13.40
CA ASP A 44 -54.94 -63.19 -14.07
C ASP A 44 -55.60 -64.31 -13.25
N GLN A 45 -55.54 -64.24 -11.91
CA GLN A 45 -56.22 -65.20 -11.04
C GLN A 45 -57.73 -64.94 -10.95
N LEU A 46 -58.16 -63.69 -11.05
CA LEU A 46 -59.58 -63.31 -11.05
C LEU A 46 -60.27 -63.74 -12.35
N ASP A 47 -59.58 -63.59 -13.49
CA ASP A 47 -60.10 -63.94 -14.82
C ASP A 47 -60.29 -65.45 -15.02
N LYS A 48 -59.54 -66.29 -14.28
CA LYS A 48 -59.63 -67.76 -14.41
C LYS A 48 -60.94 -68.33 -13.88
N GLY A 49 -61.59 -67.69 -12.89
CA GLY A 49 -62.84 -68.13 -12.26
C GLY A 49 -62.79 -69.53 -11.62
N GLY A 50 -63.66 -69.81 -10.65
CA GLY A 50 -63.84 -71.17 -10.08
C GLY A 50 -63.75 -71.27 -8.57
N ASP A 51 -63.96 -72.49 -8.08
CA ASP A 51 -64.17 -73.03 -6.72
C ASP A 51 -63.63 -72.25 -5.50
N ALA A 52 -64.13 -72.59 -4.30
CA ALA A 52 -63.75 -71.96 -3.01
C ALA A 52 -62.23 -71.85 -2.73
N SER A 53 -61.41 -72.69 -3.36
CA SER A 53 -59.94 -72.62 -3.31
C SER A 53 -59.38 -71.41 -4.08
N ALA A 54 -59.98 -71.03 -5.21
CA ALA A 54 -59.57 -69.87 -5.99
C ALA A 54 -59.92 -68.55 -5.29
N GLU A 55 -61.04 -68.48 -4.56
CA GLU A 55 -61.41 -67.33 -3.74
C GLU A 55 -60.38 -67.05 -2.64
N GLN A 56 -59.84 -68.10 -2.00
CA GLN A 56 -58.77 -67.96 -0.99
C GLN A 56 -57.46 -67.46 -1.60
N GLU A 57 -57.10 -67.92 -2.80
CA GLU A 57 -55.90 -67.48 -3.50
C GLU A 57 -56.01 -66.01 -3.95
N VAL A 58 -57.17 -65.59 -4.47
CA VAL A 58 -57.47 -64.19 -4.80
C VAL A 58 -57.35 -63.31 -3.54
N ALA A 59 -57.91 -63.74 -2.41
CA ALA A 59 -57.80 -63.01 -1.15
C ALA A 59 -56.34 -62.89 -0.65
N ARG A 60 -55.50 -63.92 -0.85
CA ARG A 60 -54.07 -63.87 -0.54
C ARG A 60 -53.33 -62.88 -1.44
N LEU A 61 -53.53 -62.99 -2.76
CA LEU A 61 -52.90 -62.10 -3.75
C LEU A 61 -53.32 -60.64 -3.56
N TYR A 62 -54.56 -60.38 -3.17
CA TYR A 62 -55.05 -59.04 -2.85
C TYR A 62 -54.33 -58.45 -1.63
N LYS A 63 -54.17 -59.23 -0.55
CA LYS A 63 -53.38 -58.79 0.63
C LYS A 63 -51.91 -58.54 0.29
N GLU A 64 -51.32 -59.38 -0.56
CA GLU A 64 -49.95 -59.18 -1.05
C GLU A 64 -49.81 -57.89 -1.87
N PHE A 65 -50.77 -57.61 -2.76
CA PHE A 65 -50.81 -56.39 -3.55
C PHE A 65 -50.94 -55.14 -2.66
N LEU A 66 -51.86 -55.14 -1.69
CA LEU A 66 -52.01 -54.02 -0.75
C LEU A 66 -50.73 -53.76 0.06
N ARG A 67 -50.05 -54.82 0.49
CA ARG A 67 -48.76 -54.70 1.19
C ARG A 67 -47.69 -54.06 0.29
N GLU A 68 -47.61 -54.48 -0.97
CA GLU A 68 -46.67 -53.90 -1.94
C GLU A 68 -46.99 -52.44 -2.27
N ALA A 69 -48.28 -52.08 -2.34
CA ALA A 69 -48.73 -50.70 -2.55
C ALA A 69 -48.28 -49.80 -1.40
N GLY A 70 -48.49 -50.24 -0.15
CA GLY A 70 -48.03 -49.51 1.04
C GLY A 70 -46.51 -49.36 1.12
N GLN A 71 -45.75 -50.39 0.71
CA GLN A 71 -44.29 -50.32 0.63
C GLN A 71 -43.81 -49.32 -0.44
N THR A 72 -44.46 -49.29 -1.60
CA THR A 72 -44.15 -48.35 -2.67
C THR A 72 -44.44 -46.91 -2.24
N GLU A 73 -45.57 -46.69 -1.56
CA GLU A 73 -45.93 -45.38 -1.01
C GLU A 73 -44.91 -44.89 0.04
N LEU A 74 -44.52 -45.76 0.97
CA LEU A 74 -43.50 -45.44 1.98
C LEU A 74 -42.17 -45.05 1.31
N HIS A 75 -41.78 -45.79 0.27
CA HIS A 75 -40.57 -45.50 -0.50
C HIS A 75 -40.65 -44.13 -1.19
N ALA A 76 -41.77 -43.81 -1.83
CA ALA A 76 -42.00 -42.51 -2.46
C ALA A 76 -41.92 -41.36 -1.45
N ARG A 77 -42.57 -41.51 -0.28
CA ARG A 77 -42.50 -40.52 0.82
C ARG A 77 -41.07 -40.32 1.32
N LYS A 78 -40.29 -41.39 1.47
CA LYS A 78 -38.88 -41.32 1.87
C LYS A 78 -38.04 -40.55 0.85
N LEU A 79 -38.21 -40.84 -0.44
CA LEU A 79 -37.50 -40.14 -1.51
C LEU A 79 -37.83 -38.64 -1.52
N ASN A 80 -39.11 -38.29 -1.39
CA ASN A 80 -39.51 -36.88 -1.29
C ASN A 80 -38.86 -36.17 -0.10
N ALA A 81 -38.82 -36.81 1.08
CA ALA A 81 -38.15 -36.25 2.25
C ALA A 81 -36.65 -36.03 2.03
N ILE A 82 -35.97 -36.96 1.34
CA ILE A 82 -34.56 -36.82 0.97
C ILE A 82 -34.37 -35.67 -0.02
N ILE A 83 -35.22 -35.56 -1.04
CA ILE A 83 -35.16 -34.46 -2.02
C ILE A 83 -35.29 -33.11 -1.32
N GLU A 84 -36.25 -32.96 -0.41
CA GLU A 84 -36.44 -31.72 0.34
C GLU A 84 -35.29 -31.44 1.32
N ALA A 85 -34.68 -32.47 1.92
CA ALA A 85 -33.46 -32.31 2.71
C ALA A 85 -32.29 -31.83 1.84
N ASN A 86 -32.07 -32.45 0.68
CA ASN A 86 -31.00 -32.08 -0.25
C ASN A 86 -31.18 -30.65 -0.78
N LYS A 87 -32.41 -30.22 -1.09
CA LYS A 87 -32.69 -28.83 -1.50
C LYS A 87 -32.33 -27.83 -0.42
N ARG A 88 -32.67 -28.11 0.85
CA ARG A 88 -32.30 -27.26 1.99
C ARG A 88 -30.78 -27.22 2.18
N GLU A 89 -30.12 -28.36 2.06
CA GLU A 89 -28.67 -28.46 2.18
C GLU A 89 -27.96 -27.69 1.06
N GLN A 90 -28.44 -27.83 -0.19
CA GLN A 90 -27.95 -27.06 -1.33
C GLN A 90 -28.08 -25.55 -1.11
N GLY A 91 -29.23 -25.08 -0.62
CA GLY A 91 -29.41 -23.67 -0.27
C GLY A 91 -28.43 -23.19 0.80
N SER A 92 -28.17 -24.01 1.82
CA SER A 92 -27.16 -23.70 2.85
C SER A 92 -25.75 -23.61 2.29
N TYR A 93 -25.37 -24.51 1.37
CA TYR A 93 -24.06 -24.45 0.71
C TYR A 93 -23.94 -23.23 -0.19
N THR A 94 -24.97 -22.88 -0.95
CA THR A 94 -24.96 -21.66 -1.78
C THR A 94 -24.78 -20.41 -0.92
N GLN A 95 -25.46 -20.32 0.22
CA GLN A 95 -25.29 -19.19 1.14
C GLN A 95 -23.86 -19.13 1.70
N LYS A 96 -23.32 -20.26 2.19
CA LYS A 96 -21.93 -20.32 2.68
C LYS A 96 -20.91 -19.95 1.61
N GLN A 97 -21.17 -20.32 0.36
CA GLN A 97 -20.31 -19.95 -0.76
C GLN A 97 -20.30 -18.43 -0.98
N GLN A 98 -21.47 -17.78 -0.92
CA GLN A 98 -21.57 -16.32 -1.03
C GLN A 98 -20.84 -15.62 0.13
N GLU A 99 -21.07 -16.07 1.37
CA GLU A 99 -20.38 -15.54 2.56
C GLU A 99 -18.86 -15.67 2.43
N LEU A 100 -18.37 -16.81 1.90
CA LEU A 100 -16.94 -17.03 1.67
C LEU A 100 -16.39 -16.12 0.57
N GLU A 101 -17.11 -15.94 -0.54
CA GLU A 101 -16.71 -15.03 -1.62
C GLU A 101 -16.63 -13.58 -1.14
N GLU A 102 -17.59 -13.13 -0.34
CA GLU A 102 -17.58 -11.80 0.29
C GLU A 102 -16.38 -11.64 1.24
N ALA A 103 -16.12 -12.63 2.09
CA ALA A 103 -14.98 -12.62 3.00
C ALA A 103 -13.63 -12.59 2.25
N ILE A 104 -13.52 -13.30 1.13
CA ILE A 104 -12.34 -13.29 0.27
C ILE A 104 -12.13 -11.89 -0.32
N GLU A 105 -13.17 -11.27 -0.87
CA GLU A 105 -13.06 -9.94 -1.46
C GLU A 105 -12.73 -8.87 -0.41
N GLN A 106 -13.30 -8.97 0.79
CA GLN A 106 -12.96 -8.11 1.91
C GLN A 106 -11.48 -8.28 2.31
N THR A 107 -11.02 -9.51 2.47
CA THR A 107 -9.61 -9.80 2.81
C THR A 107 -8.64 -9.28 1.75
N LYS A 108 -9.00 -9.39 0.46
CA LYS A 108 -8.18 -8.83 -0.65
C LYS A 108 -8.04 -7.32 -0.53
N ARG A 109 -9.12 -6.60 -0.19
CA ARG A 109 -9.08 -5.15 0.03
C ARG A 109 -8.17 -4.79 1.20
N GLU A 110 -8.32 -5.50 2.32
CA GLU A 110 -7.48 -5.28 3.51
C GLU A 110 -5.99 -5.53 3.23
N ILE A 111 -5.66 -6.55 2.44
CA ILE A 111 -4.28 -6.79 2.00
C ILE A 111 -3.75 -5.60 1.21
N GLU A 112 -4.55 -5.05 0.29
CA GLU A 112 -4.11 -3.92 -0.53
C GLU A 112 -3.91 -2.65 0.30
N ASP A 113 -4.82 -2.37 1.23
CA ASP A 113 -4.67 -1.25 2.18
C ASP A 113 -3.42 -1.41 3.03
N LYS A 114 -3.16 -2.63 3.53
CA LYS A 114 -1.96 -2.93 4.34
C LYS A 114 -0.66 -2.81 3.54
N LYS A 115 -0.65 -3.14 2.25
CA LYS A 115 0.51 -2.88 1.38
C LYS A 115 0.79 -1.38 1.25
N GLN A 116 -0.25 -0.57 1.07
CA GLN A 116 -0.09 0.88 0.97
C GLN A 116 0.42 1.47 2.28
N GLU A 117 -0.11 1.03 3.42
CA GLU A 117 0.36 1.41 4.75
C GLU A 117 1.84 1.06 4.94
N LEU A 118 2.24 -0.16 4.56
CA LEU A 118 3.63 -0.61 4.62
C LEU A 118 4.55 0.24 3.72
N ALA A 119 4.11 0.58 2.51
CA ALA A 119 4.89 1.43 1.61
C ALA A 119 5.12 2.83 2.20
N ARG A 120 4.10 3.42 2.82
CA ARG A 120 4.22 4.71 3.53
C ARG A 120 5.15 4.60 4.74
N ALA A 121 5.03 3.53 5.52
CA ALA A 121 5.90 3.30 6.68
C ALA A 121 7.38 3.17 6.27
N LYS A 122 7.67 2.46 5.17
CA LYS A 122 9.03 2.37 4.61
C LYS A 122 9.58 3.72 4.16
N LEU A 123 8.73 4.56 3.55
CA LEU A 123 9.13 5.91 3.16
C LEU A 123 9.53 6.74 4.38
N VAL A 124 8.71 6.73 5.44
CA VAL A 124 9.00 7.45 6.69
C VAL A 124 10.27 6.93 7.35
N LEU A 125 10.48 5.61 7.37
CA LEU A 125 11.71 5.03 7.90
C LEU A 125 12.94 5.54 7.14
N GLY A 126 12.92 5.50 5.80
CA GLY A 126 14.02 6.00 4.99
C GLY A 126 14.26 7.50 5.16
N GLN A 127 13.20 8.30 5.35
CA GLN A 127 13.33 9.72 5.68
C GLN A 127 13.98 9.93 7.05
N ASN A 128 13.56 9.16 8.06
CA ASN A 128 14.16 9.22 9.40
C ASN A 128 15.64 8.85 9.40
N GLU A 129 16.03 7.82 8.64
CA GLU A 129 17.43 7.44 8.46
C GLU A 129 18.24 8.59 7.81
N GLN A 130 17.69 9.24 6.78
CA GLN A 130 18.32 10.42 6.16
C GLN A 130 18.43 11.60 7.14
N TYR A 131 17.42 11.82 7.98
CA TYR A 131 17.46 12.85 9.01
C TYR A 131 18.52 12.57 10.07
N GLU A 132 18.71 11.31 10.49
CA GLU A 132 19.78 10.96 11.42
C GLU A 132 21.18 11.16 10.80
N VAL A 133 21.38 10.78 9.53
CA VAL A 133 22.64 11.06 8.82
C VAL A 133 22.90 12.57 8.76
N LEU A 134 21.90 13.37 8.38
CA LEU A 134 22.03 14.82 8.34
C LEU A 134 22.29 15.41 9.73
N ARG A 135 21.62 14.89 10.76
CA ARG A 135 21.82 15.30 12.15
C ARG A 135 23.26 15.05 12.59
N HIS A 136 23.84 13.89 12.26
CA HIS A 136 25.25 13.61 12.54
C HIS A 136 26.17 14.64 11.90
N HIS A 137 26.00 14.95 10.60
CA HIS A 137 26.80 15.97 9.93
C HIS A 137 26.60 17.39 10.50
N ILE A 138 25.39 17.75 10.92
CA ILE A 138 25.15 19.03 11.59
C ILE A 138 25.88 19.07 12.93
N MET A 139 25.88 17.98 13.69
CA MET A 139 26.57 17.88 14.98
C MET A 139 28.11 17.91 14.88
N GLU A 140 28.68 17.57 13.73
CA GLU A 140 30.13 17.75 13.48
C GLU A 140 30.53 19.23 13.45
N ASN A 141 29.58 20.14 13.21
CA ASN A 141 29.82 21.57 13.18
C ASN A 141 29.49 22.22 14.53
N PRO A 142 30.22 23.27 14.94
CA PRO A 142 29.93 23.99 16.18
C PRO A 142 28.55 24.65 16.12
N SER A 143 27.94 24.83 17.30
CA SER A 143 26.66 25.52 17.43
C SER A 143 26.73 26.92 16.83
N ARG A 144 25.66 27.31 16.14
CA ARG A 144 25.52 28.64 15.52
C ARG A 144 25.75 29.78 16.52
N GLU A 145 25.36 29.59 17.78
CA GLU A 145 25.57 30.58 18.85
C GLU A 145 27.06 30.82 19.10
N VAL A 146 27.86 29.75 19.13
CA VAL A 146 29.32 29.82 19.33
C VAL A 146 29.97 30.51 18.13
N THR A 147 29.59 30.13 16.91
CA THR A 147 30.13 30.73 15.69
C THR A 147 29.77 32.20 15.59
N GLN A 148 28.54 32.58 15.98
CA GLN A 148 28.10 33.98 15.97
C GLN A 148 28.86 34.81 17.02
N ALA A 149 29.06 34.28 18.24
CA ALA A 149 29.83 34.97 19.26
C ALA A 149 31.28 35.21 18.83
N ALA A 150 31.91 34.23 18.15
CA ALA A 150 33.24 34.38 17.59
C ALA A 150 33.29 35.46 16.50
N VAL A 151 32.30 35.49 15.60
CA VAL A 151 32.18 36.53 14.56
C VAL A 151 32.03 37.92 15.20
N ASP A 152 31.15 38.06 16.19
CA ASP A 152 30.91 39.34 16.85
C ASP A 152 32.16 39.84 17.58
N SER A 153 32.90 38.94 18.23
CA SER A 153 34.19 39.25 18.86
C SER A 153 35.23 39.72 17.84
N GLU A 154 35.37 39.02 16.71
CA GLU A 154 36.33 39.37 15.67
C GLU A 154 35.99 40.71 15.00
N LEU A 155 34.70 40.96 14.76
CA LEU A 155 34.22 42.25 14.23
C LEU A 155 34.56 43.41 15.17
N LYS A 156 34.48 43.20 16.48
CA LYS A 156 34.87 44.19 17.48
C LYS A 156 36.38 44.47 17.43
N LEU A 157 37.20 43.43 17.38
CA LEU A 157 38.66 43.56 17.25
C LEU A 157 39.05 44.28 15.95
N MET A 158 38.40 43.97 14.83
CA MET A 158 38.61 44.67 13.57
C MET A 158 38.25 46.16 13.66
N ALA A 159 37.17 46.51 14.36
CA ALA A 159 36.77 47.90 14.57
C ALA A 159 37.81 48.65 15.41
N GLU A 160 38.29 48.06 16.51
CA GLU A 160 39.33 48.62 17.37
C GLU A 160 40.65 48.83 16.59
N ALA A 161 41.09 47.83 15.83
CA ALA A 161 42.30 47.91 15.00
C ALA A 161 42.20 49.00 13.91
N LYS A 162 41.02 49.19 13.30
CA LYS A 162 40.79 50.28 12.34
C LYS A 162 40.92 51.66 12.99
N VAL A 163 40.38 51.82 14.20
CA VAL A 163 40.49 53.09 14.94
C VAL A 163 41.94 53.39 15.29
N GLU A 164 42.67 52.42 15.84
CA GLU A 164 44.07 52.60 16.20
C GLU A 164 44.96 52.83 14.96
N GLY A 165 44.72 52.09 13.87
CA GLY A 165 45.39 52.32 12.59
C GLY A 165 45.16 53.74 12.05
N GLY A 166 43.92 54.24 12.16
CA GLY A 166 43.60 55.63 11.82
C GLY A 166 44.34 56.65 12.70
N ARG A 167 44.44 56.37 14.01
CA ARG A 167 45.18 57.22 14.96
C ARG A 167 46.67 57.27 14.64
N ILE A 168 47.29 56.13 14.35
CA ILE A 168 48.69 56.03 13.95
C ILE A 168 48.93 56.76 12.62
N ALA A 169 48.06 56.58 11.63
CA ALA A 169 48.16 57.27 10.35
C ALA A 169 48.14 58.81 10.52
N GLN A 170 47.23 59.32 11.37
CA GLN A 170 47.19 60.75 11.71
C GLN A 170 48.46 61.22 12.42
N LEU A 171 49.01 60.41 13.34
CA LEU A 171 50.26 60.72 14.04
C LEU A 171 51.45 60.78 13.07
N MET A 172 51.53 59.82 12.14
CA MET A 172 52.58 59.78 11.13
C MET A 172 52.50 60.98 10.18
N GLU A 173 51.29 61.39 9.79
CA GLU A 173 51.11 62.60 8.97
C GLU A 173 51.54 63.86 9.70
N ARG A 174 51.26 63.98 11.01
CA ARG A 174 51.76 65.09 11.84
C ARG A 174 53.29 65.09 11.91
N ARG A 175 53.92 63.95 12.16
CA ARG A 175 55.38 63.82 12.17
C ARG A 175 55.99 64.16 10.81
N ARG A 176 55.39 63.70 9.71
CA ARG A 176 55.82 64.05 8.35
C ARG A 176 55.84 65.57 8.16
N LYS A 177 54.77 66.26 8.53
CA LYS A 177 54.68 67.74 8.46
C LYS A 177 55.72 68.42 9.35
N GLN A 178 55.95 67.93 10.57
CA GLN A 178 56.98 68.45 11.47
C GLN A 178 58.39 68.30 10.90
N PHE A 179 58.72 67.14 10.31
CA PHE A 179 60.00 66.92 9.65
C PHE A 179 60.17 67.81 8.43
N SER A 180 59.14 67.97 7.59
CA SER A 180 59.19 68.90 6.45
C SER A 180 59.47 70.34 6.89
N LEU A 181 58.84 70.80 7.98
CA LEU A 181 59.12 72.12 8.55
C LEU A 181 60.56 72.22 9.06
N LEU A 182 61.06 71.19 9.77
CA LEU A 182 62.44 71.17 10.24
C LEU A 182 63.45 71.25 9.07
N PHE A 183 63.23 70.49 8.00
CA PHE A 183 64.07 70.55 6.80
C PHE A 183 64.06 71.95 6.19
N TYR A 184 62.88 72.58 6.08
CA TYR A 184 62.77 73.96 5.59
C TYR A 184 63.58 74.95 6.45
N VAL A 185 63.47 74.86 7.78
CA VAL A 185 64.24 75.73 8.69
C VAL A 185 65.74 75.48 8.57
N ILE A 186 66.18 74.23 8.40
CA ILE A 186 67.60 73.91 8.16
C ILE A 186 68.08 74.56 6.86
N GLU A 187 67.30 74.46 5.78
CA GLU A 187 67.63 75.10 4.51
C GLU A 187 67.69 76.63 4.62
N GLU A 188 66.76 77.26 5.35
CA GLU A 188 66.80 78.71 5.61
C GLU A 188 68.04 79.09 6.44
N LEU A 189 68.34 78.35 7.51
CA LEU A 189 69.51 78.61 8.34
C LEU A 189 70.80 78.47 7.53
N GLN A 190 70.91 77.46 6.66
CA GLN A 190 72.03 77.30 5.74
C GLN A 190 72.14 78.48 4.77
N ARG A 191 71.03 78.93 4.16
CA ARG A 191 71.03 80.14 3.31
C ARG A 191 71.46 81.39 4.05
N THR A 192 71.07 81.56 5.31
CA THR A 192 71.49 82.72 6.12
C THR A 192 72.91 82.62 6.64
N ALA A 193 73.41 81.41 6.93
CA ALA A 193 74.80 81.17 7.33
C ALA A 193 75.76 81.36 6.14
N ASP A 194 75.33 81.00 4.94
CA ASP A 194 76.01 81.33 3.69
C ASP A 194 75.75 82.79 3.24
N GLY A 195 74.93 83.53 3.99
CA GLY A 195 74.41 84.87 3.66
C GLY A 195 74.70 85.97 4.69
N GLY A 196 75.97 86.36 4.83
CA GLY A 196 76.38 87.76 5.08
C GLY A 196 77.44 88.03 6.16
N PRO A 197 78.11 89.23 6.19
CA PRO A 197 78.00 90.37 5.26
C PRO A 197 79.33 91.10 4.91
N GLU A 198 79.63 91.34 3.62
CA GLU A 198 80.45 92.49 3.14
C GLU A 198 80.14 92.78 1.67
N GLU A 199 79.12 93.61 1.41
CA GLU A 199 79.06 94.47 0.21
C GLU A 199 78.02 95.58 0.42
N LEU A 200 78.32 96.55 1.30
CA LEU A 200 77.59 97.82 1.36
C LEU A 200 78.55 98.95 1.72
N ALA A 201 79.43 99.31 0.78
CA ALA A 201 80.06 100.64 0.73
C ALA A 201 80.59 100.96 -0.68
N GLY A 202 79.90 101.85 -1.39
CA GLY A 202 80.50 102.73 -2.40
C GLY A 202 79.80 102.76 -3.76
N VAL A 203 79.00 103.80 -4.04
CA VAL A 203 79.35 104.98 -4.89
C VAL A 203 78.87 104.73 -6.34
N ASP A 204 77.71 105.26 -6.75
CA ASP A 204 77.46 106.61 -7.31
C ASP A 204 77.40 106.60 -8.86
N GLY A 205 76.49 107.38 -9.43
CA GLY A 205 76.28 107.57 -10.90
C GLY A 205 74.98 106.96 -11.45
N MET A 206 73.93 107.77 -11.62
CA MET A 206 73.45 108.30 -12.93
C MET A 206 73.00 107.19 -13.89
N GLU A 207 71.74 107.11 -14.32
CA GLU A 207 71.05 108.11 -15.13
C GLU A 207 69.52 107.91 -15.12
N VAL A 208 68.83 109.03 -15.25
CA VAL A 208 67.41 109.19 -15.54
C VAL A 208 67.28 109.21 -17.06
N ASP A 209 66.32 108.50 -17.67
CA ASP A 209 65.43 109.10 -18.69
C ASP A 209 64.33 108.16 -19.21
N ALA A 210 63.18 108.80 -19.37
CA ALA A 210 62.00 108.54 -20.22
C ALA A 210 61.10 107.31 -19.95
#